data_AF-A0A926U433-F1
#
_entry.id   AF-A0A926U433-F1
#
_cell.length_a   1.000
_cell.length_b   1.000
_cell.length_c   1.000
_cell.angle_alpha   90.00
_cell.angle_beta   90.00
_cell.angle_gamma   90.00
#
_symmetry.space_group_name_H-M   'P 1'
#
loop_
_entity.id
_entity.type
_entity.pdbx_description
1 polymer ?
#
loop_
_entity_poly.entity_id
_entity_poly.type
_entity_poly.pdbx_seq_one_letter_code
_entity_poly.pdbx_strand_id
1 'polypeptide(L)'
;MRKLKPQGIVYHGWQIQVVRHKASFRFHCYPPKLTDCCDDAAEYSSFRAAITAACRFVDREVAILALLDRVGDWLASGKITEDEYWNLTSFD
;
A
#
# COMPACT_ATOMS: atom_id res chain seq x y z
N MET A 1 23.24 20.96 -12.19
CA MET A 1 22.09 20.49 -11.38
C MET A 1 22.39 19.08 -10.87
N ARG A 2 22.52 18.88 -9.55
CA ARG A 2 22.74 17.52 -9.00
C ARG A 2 21.42 16.74 -9.15
N LYS A 3 21.44 15.65 -9.93
CA LYS A 3 20.34 14.69 -9.97
C LYS A 3 20.21 14.10 -8.56
N LEU A 4 19.20 14.51 -7.80
CA LEU A 4 18.77 13.81 -6.60
C LEU A 4 18.44 12.38 -7.04
N LYS A 5 19.31 11.42 -6.73
CA LYS A 5 18.94 10.01 -6.87
C LYS A 5 17.72 9.81 -5.97
N PRO A 6 16.60 9.26 -6.48
CA PRO A 6 15.44 8.97 -5.64
C PRO A 6 15.89 7.95 -4.59
N GLN A 7 16.16 8.41 -3.38
CA GLN A 7 16.34 7.54 -2.22
C GLN A 7 14.95 7.06 -1.84
N GLY A 8 14.59 5.86 -2.28
CA GLY A 8 13.38 5.21 -1.82
C GLY A 8 13.46 5.01 -0.31
N ILE A 9 12.35 5.24 0.39
CA ILE A 9 12.22 4.99 1.82
C ILE A 9 11.67 3.57 1.98
N VAL A 10 12.17 2.80 2.96
CA VAL A 10 11.60 1.50 3.30
C VAL A 10 10.71 1.65 4.53
N TYR A 11 9.47 1.16 4.45
CA TYR A 11 8.47 1.24 5.52
C TYR A 11 7.63 -0.03 5.57
N HIS A 12 7.54 -0.71 6.72
CA HIS A 12 6.96 -2.06 6.85
C HIS A 12 7.48 -3.09 5.83
N GLY A 13 8.74 -2.96 5.38
CA GLY A 13 9.33 -3.80 4.35
C GLY A 13 8.92 -3.43 2.92
N TRP A 14 8.00 -2.47 2.74
CA TRP A 14 7.67 -1.91 1.44
C TRP A 14 8.67 -0.84 1.05
N GLN A 15 9.04 -0.78 -0.23
CA GLN A 15 9.82 0.31 -0.78
C GLN A 15 8.87 1.40 -1.28
N ILE A 16 9.03 2.61 -0.77
CA ILE A 16 8.27 3.80 -1.15
C ILE A 16 9.16 4.70 -2.01
N GLN A 17 8.67 5.09 -3.17
CA GLN A 17 9.35 6.01 -4.08
C GLN A 17 8.45 7.20 -4.39
N VAL A 18 8.87 8.41 -4.04
CA VAL A 18 8.15 9.63 -4.41
C VAL A 18 8.79 10.27 -5.63
N VAL A 19 7.97 10.49 -6.65
CA VAL A 19 8.38 11.09 -7.92
C VAL A 19 7.71 12.45 -8.10
N ARG A 20 8.46 13.40 -8.66
CA ARG A 20 7.89 14.69 -9.06
C ARG A 20 7.18 14.52 -10.39
N HIS A 21 5.92 14.91 -10.45
CA HIS A 21 5.12 14.94 -11.68
C HIS A 21 4.66 16.37 -11.94
N LYS A 22 5.25 17.05 -12.94
CA LYS A 22 4.99 18.49 -13.20
C LYS A 22 5.19 19.35 -11.93
N ALA A 23 4.11 19.97 -11.43
CA ALA A 23 4.09 20.81 -10.24
C ALA A 23 3.65 20.07 -8.96
N SER A 24 3.39 18.76 -9.05
CA SER A 24 2.93 17.91 -7.96
C SER A 24 3.90 16.74 -7.70
N PHE A 25 3.55 15.92 -6.72
CA PHE A 25 4.28 14.73 -6.31
C PHE A 25 3.33 13.53 -6.32
N ARG A 26 3.83 12.38 -6.75
CA ARG A 26 3.13 11.10 -6.67
C ARG A 26 4.03 10.11 -5.92
N PHE A 27 3.46 9.12 -5.28
CA PHE A 27 4.22 8.02 -4.69
C PHE A 27 3.94 6.72 -5.45
N HIS A 28 4.90 5.81 -5.43
CA HIS A 28 4.75 4.41 -5.78
C HIS A 28 5.23 3.58 -4.59
N CYS A 29 4.44 2.59 -4.20
CA CYS A 29 4.71 1.66 -3.12
C CYS A 29 4.95 0.27 -3.72
N TYR A 30 6.06 -0.36 -3.37
CA TYR A 30 6.47 -1.67 -3.86
C TYR A 30 6.46 -2.66 -2.68
N PRO A 31 5.61 -3.70 -2.71
CA PRO A 31 5.55 -4.69 -1.63
C PRO A 31 6.84 -5.54 -1.58
N PRO A 32 7.23 -6.08 -0.40
CA PRO A 32 8.49 -6.81 -0.22
C PRO A 32 8.65 -8.09 -1.06
N LYS A 33 7.58 -8.57 -1.72
CA LYS A 33 7.56 -9.82 -2.49
C LYS A 33 6.86 -9.71 -3.85
N LEU A 34 6.37 -8.52 -4.22
CA LEU A 34 5.61 -8.30 -5.46
C LEU A 34 6.42 -7.39 -6.39
N THR A 35 6.30 -7.65 -7.69
CA THR A 35 6.99 -6.89 -8.73
C THR A 35 6.27 -5.62 -9.13
N ASP A 36 4.95 -5.56 -8.91
CA ASP A 36 4.13 -4.45 -9.36
C ASP A 36 4.06 -3.34 -8.31
N CYS A 37 4.06 -2.10 -8.78
CA CYS A 37 3.85 -0.94 -7.93
C CYS A 37 2.36 -0.74 -7.66
N CYS A 38 2.05 -0.41 -6.41
CA CYS A 38 0.75 0.09 -6.01
C CYS A 38 0.86 1.58 -5.69
N ASP A 39 -0.18 2.33 -6.00
CA ASP A 39 -0.34 3.72 -5.59
C ASP A 39 -1.83 4.00 -5.36
N ASP A 40 -2.14 5.22 -4.91
CA ASP A 40 -3.52 5.69 -4.73
C ASP A 40 -3.99 6.58 -5.90
N ALA A 41 -3.24 6.60 -7.01
CA ALA A 41 -3.41 7.46 -8.18
C ALA A 41 -3.52 8.98 -7.88
N ALA A 42 -3.23 9.44 -6.66
CA ALA A 42 -3.41 10.82 -6.25
C ALA A 42 -2.16 11.68 -6.51
N GLU A 43 -2.37 12.99 -6.66
CA GLU A 43 -1.31 13.99 -6.77
C GLU A 43 -1.25 14.88 -5.52
N TYR A 44 -0.04 15.07 -5.00
CA TYR A 44 0.23 15.77 -3.76
C TYR A 44 0.97 17.09 -4.01
N SER A 45 0.64 18.11 -3.22
CA SER A 45 1.24 19.45 -3.34
C SER A 45 2.70 19.54 -2.89
N SER A 46 3.18 18.57 -2.11
CA SER A 46 4.55 18.54 -1.61
C SER A 46 5.08 17.13 -1.46
N PHE A 47 6.41 17.00 -1.49
CA PHE A 47 7.11 15.73 -1.23
C PHE A 47 6.71 15.14 0.13
N ARG A 48 6.61 15.98 1.17
CA ARG A 48 6.22 15.54 2.52
C ARG A 48 4.78 15.02 2.56
N ALA A 49 3.85 15.69 1.88
CA ALA A 49 2.46 15.22 1.78
C ALA A 49 2.38 13.87 1.07
N ALA A 50 3.12 13.69 -0.03
CA ALA A 50 3.21 12.41 -0.74
C ALA A 50 3.78 11.28 0.15
N ILE A 51 4.83 11.55 0.93
CA ILE A 51 5.39 10.56 1.86
C ILE A 51 4.39 10.19 2.97
N THR A 52 3.74 11.18 3.59
CA THR A 52 2.76 10.90 4.64
C THR A 52 1.59 10.07 4.10
N ALA A 53 1.12 10.37 2.89
CA ALA A 53 0.08 9.59 2.24
C ALA A 53 0.54 8.17 1.88
N ALA A 54 1.76 8.02 1.35
CA ALA A 54 2.33 6.72 1.04
C ALA A 54 2.44 5.82 2.28
N CYS A 55 2.86 6.36 3.43
CA CYS A 55 2.90 5.59 4.68
C CYS A 55 1.50 5.14 5.11
N ARG A 56 0.50 6.03 5.05
CA ARG A 56 -0.89 5.68 5.38
C ARG A 56 -1.47 4.62 4.44
N PHE A 57 -1.13 4.72 3.16
CA PHE A 57 -1.48 3.71 2.17
C PHE A 57 -0.88 2.35 2.56
N VAL A 58 0.42 2.29 2.83
CA VAL A 58 1.09 1.05 3.27
C VAL A 58 0.47 0.50 4.56
N ASP A 59 0.16 1.35 5.55
CA ASP A 59 -0.50 0.92 6.79
C ASP A 59 -1.85 0.23 6.51
N ARG A 60 -2.66 0.80 5.60
CA ARG A 60 -3.94 0.23 5.16
C ARG A 60 -3.72 -1.12 4.47
N GLU A 61 -2.81 -1.19 3.51
CA GLU A 61 -2.53 -2.43 2.75
C GLU A 61 -2.03 -3.55 3.67
N VAL A 62 -1.14 -3.24 4.61
CA VAL A 62 -0.65 -4.20 5.60
C VAL A 62 -1.81 -4.70 6.47
N ALA A 63 -2.71 -3.81 6.90
CA ALA A 63 -3.88 -4.19 7.69
C ALA A 63 -4.86 -5.08 6.90
N ILE A 64 -5.10 -4.76 5.62
CA ILE A 64 -5.93 -5.58 4.72
C ILE A 64 -5.32 -6.97 4.54
N LEU A 65 -4.02 -7.06 4.26
CA LEU A 65 -3.33 -8.34 4.09
C LEU A 65 -3.39 -9.19 5.37
N ALA A 66 -3.20 -8.58 6.54
CA ALA A 66 -3.31 -9.28 7.82
C ALA A 66 -4.75 -9.75 8.10
N LEU A 67 -5.76 -8.97 7.72
CA LEU A 67 -7.16 -9.37 7.83
C LEU A 67 -7.47 -10.54 6.90
N LEU A 68 -7.06 -10.48 5.63
CA LEU A 68 -7.25 -11.55 4.64
C LEU A 68 -6.65 -12.87 5.12
N ASP A 69 -5.42 -12.84 5.65
CA ASP A 69 -4.75 -14.01 6.23
C ASP A 69 -5.59 -14.62 7.37
N ARG A 70 -6.06 -13.77 8.29
CA ARG A 70 -6.85 -14.22 9.44
C ARG A 70 -8.22 -14.77 9.07
N VAL A 71 -8.91 -14.13 8.13
CA VAL A 71 -10.24 -14.56 7.67
C VAL A 71 -10.12 -15.83 6.81
N GLY A 72 -9.04 -15.97 6.05
CA GLY A 72 -8.69 -17.21 5.35
C GLY A 72 -8.51 -18.40 6.29
N ASP A 73 -7.80 -18.21 7.41
CA ASP A 73 -7.68 -19.23 8.47
C ASP A 73 -9.04 -19.64 9.05
N TRP A 74 -9.96 -18.67 9.23
CA TRP A 74 -11.29 -18.95 9.76
C TRP A 74 -12.12 -19.76 8.77
N LEU A 75 -12.07 -19.42 7.49
CA LEU A 75 -12.74 -20.20 6.44
C LEU A 75 -12.16 -21.61 6.38
N ALA A 76 -10.83 -21.76 6.35
CA ALA A 76 -10.16 -23.06 6.27
C ALA A 76 -10.44 -23.96 7.49
N SER A 77 -10.67 -23.36 8.66
CA SER A 77 -11.05 -24.08 9.88
C SER A 77 -12.56 -24.29 10.06
N GLY A 78 -13.38 -23.82 9.11
CA GLY A 78 -14.84 -23.94 9.16
C GLY A 78 -15.51 -23.07 10.22
N LYS A 79 -14.83 -22.02 10.70
CA LYS A 79 -15.38 -21.07 11.71
C LYS A 79 -16.35 -20.07 11.10
N ILE A 80 -16.24 -19.84 9.81
CA ILE A 80 -17.13 -18.98 9.03
C ILE A 80 -17.50 -19.71 7.74
N THR A 81 -18.62 -19.31 7.17
CA THR A 81 -19.08 -19.70 5.84
C THR A 81 -18.36 -18.92 4.74
N GLU A 82 -18.51 -19.37 3.50
CA GLU A 82 -17.98 -18.67 2.33
C GLU A 82 -18.65 -17.30 2.13
N ASP A 83 -19.95 -17.17 2.38
CA ASP A 83 -20.66 -15.90 2.29
C ASP A 83 -20.13 -14.87 3.32
N GLU A 84 -19.85 -15.32 4.55
CA GLU A 84 -19.24 -14.48 5.58
C GLU A 84 -17.81 -14.05 5.22
N TYR A 85 -17.04 -14.94 4.57
CA TYR A 85 -15.70 -14.61 4.06
C TYR A 85 -15.79 -13.43 3.08
N TRP A 86 -16.63 -13.54 2.04
CA TRP A 86 -16.73 -12.48 1.01
C TRP A 86 -17.24 -11.15 1.57
N ASN A 87 -18.14 -11.18 2.56
CA ASN A 87 -18.61 -9.98 3.25
C ASN A 87 -17.51 -9.29 4.07
N LEU A 88 -16.54 -10.04 4.61
CA LEU A 88 -15.44 -9.50 5.41
C LEU A 88 -14.24 -9.05 4.56
N THR A 89 -14.15 -9.53 3.31
CA THR A 89 -13.00 -9.28 2.43
C THR A 89 -13.35 -8.49 1.17
N SER A 90 -14.58 -7.98 1.04
CA SER A 90 -14.92 -7.02 -0.02
C SER A 90 -14.45 -5.63 0.38
N PHE A 91 -13.62 -5.03 -0.47
CA PHE A 91 -13.06 -3.69 -0.29
C PHE A 91 -13.42 -2.83 -1.51
N ASP A 92 -14.71 -2.75 -1.83
CA ASP A 92 -15.27 -1.81 -2.82
C ASP A 92 -15.21 -0.35 -2.35
#